data_AF-B7Q5J6-F1
#
_entry.id   AF-B7Q5J6-F1
#
_cell.length_a   1.000
_cell.length_b   1.000
_cell.length_c   1.000
_cell.angle_alpha   90.00
_cell.angle_beta   90.00
_cell.angle_gamma   90.00
#
_symmetry.space_group_name_H-M   'P 1'
#
loop_
_entity.id
_entity.type
_entity.pdbx_description
1 polymer ?
#
loop_
_entity_poly.entity_id
_entity_poly.type
_entity_poly.pdbx_seq_one_letter_code
_entity_poly.pdbx_strand_id
1 'polypeptide(L)' 'MKGSVLLFVRLALFGLLISQVESRCPSNEGIFSDCSFTTCSAEECAAKGLECCPKPCGGSSCVKGKT' A
#
# COMPACT_ATOMS: atom_id res chain seq x y z
N MET A 1 25.65 -19.80 -17.21
CA MET A 1 25.62 -19.54 -15.75
C MET A 1 25.57 -18.05 -15.38
N LYS A 2 26.31 -17.14 -16.07
CA LYS A 2 26.33 -15.70 -15.74
C LYS A 2 25.01 -14.92 -15.96
N GLY A 3 24.18 -15.31 -16.94
CA GLY A 3 22.94 -14.59 -17.27
C GLY A 3 21.84 -14.70 -16.22
N SER A 4 21.69 -15.87 -15.57
CA SER A 4 20.67 -16.08 -14.53
C SER A 4 20.91 -15.22 -13.29
N VAL A 5 22.18 -15.05 -12.89
CA VAL A 5 22.53 -14.25 -11.70
C VAL A 5 22.07 -12.80 -11.86
N LEU A 6 22.25 -12.22 -13.05
CA LEU A 6 21.79 -10.86 -13.35
C LEU A 6 20.26 -10.73 -13.34
N LEU A 7 19.53 -11.78 -13.74
CA LEU A 7 18.07 -11.80 -13.68
C LEU A 7 17.56 -11.81 -12.24
N PHE A 8 18.18 -12.60 -11.35
CA PHE A 8 17.80 -12.65 -9.94
C PHE A 8 18.08 -11.33 -9.22
N VAL A 9 19.23 -10.69 -9.50
CA VAL A 9 19.56 -9.37 -8.93
C VAL A 9 18.55 -8.32 -9.39
N ARG A 10 18.16 -8.35 -10.66
CA ARG A 10 17.18 -7.40 -11.21
C ARG A 10 15.79 -7.62 -10.61
N LEU A 11 15.34 -8.86 -10.47
CA LEU A 11 14.07 -9.22 -9.84
C LEU A 11 14.03 -8.82 -8.36
N ALA A 12 15.12 -9.06 -7.62
CA ALA A 12 15.23 -8.65 -6.22
C ALA A 12 15.20 -7.12 -6.07
N LEU A 13 15.88 -6.38 -6.96
CA LEU A 13 15.88 -4.92 -6.96
C LEU A 13 14.49 -4.35 -7.31
N PHE A 14 13.78 -4.95 -8.26
CA PHE A 14 12.39 -4.62 -8.57
C PHE A 14 11.45 -4.92 -7.40
N GLY A 15 11.59 -6.09 -6.74
CA GLY A 15 10.83 -6.43 -5.55
C GLY A 15 11.03 -5.42 -4.41
N LEU A 16 12.28 -4.97 -4.20
CA LEU A 16 12.62 -3.97 -3.18
C LEU A 16 11.99 -2.59 -3.47
N LEU A 17 11.93 -2.19 -4.74
CA LEU A 17 11.31 -0.94 -5.17
C LEU A 17 9.78 -0.95 -4.99
N ILE A 18 9.13 -2.11 -5.18
CA ILE A 18 7.68 -2.26 -4.96
C ILE A 18 7.35 -2.33 -3.46
N SER A 19 8.23 -2.90 -2.63
CA SER A 19 8.05 -2.94 -1.16
C SER A 19 8.18 -1.58 -0.47
N GLN A 20 8.72 -0.56 -1.15
CA GLN A 20 8.78 0.82 -0.64
C GLN A 20 7.56 1.67 -0.98
N VAL A 21 6.43 1.05 -1.36
CA VAL A 21 5.13 1.64 -1.02
C VAL A 21 4.94 1.45 0.49
N GLU A 22 5.80 2.13 1.25
CA GLU A 22 5.55 2.44 2.64
C GLU A 22 4.29 3.29 2.60
N SER A 23 3.17 2.62 2.84
CA SER A 23 1.86 3.21 2.70
C SER A 23 1.85 4.47 3.57
N ARG A 24 1.69 5.62 2.94
CA ARG A 24 1.67 6.94 3.61
C ARG A 24 0.32 7.15 4.30
N CYS A 25 -0.16 6.08 4.92
CA CYS A 25 -1.43 6.04 5.56
C CYS A 25 -1.41 7.03 6.72
N PRO A 26 -2.43 7.89 6.82
CA PRO A 26 -2.54 8.77 7.96
C PRO A 26 -2.57 7.95 9.25
N SER A 27 -1.96 8.48 10.32
CA SER A 27 -2.11 7.89 11.65
C SER A 27 -3.59 7.83 12.01
N ASN A 28 -4.00 6.71 12.60
CA ASN A 28 -5.35 6.47 13.05
C ASN A 28 -5.65 7.11 14.42
N GLU A 29 -4.69 7.83 15.01
CA GLU A 29 -4.85 8.47 16.31
C GLU A 29 -5.91 9.60 16.28
N GLY A 30 -6.89 9.51 17.19
CA GLY A 30 -7.94 10.53 17.34
C GLY A 30 -9.01 10.54 16.24
N ILE A 31 -8.95 9.61 15.28
CA ILE A 31 -9.94 9.51 14.19
C ILE A 31 -11.14 8.68 14.67
N PHE A 32 -12.31 9.31 14.70
CA PHE A 32 -13.57 8.60 14.89
C PHE A 32 -13.88 7.77 13.64
N SER A 33 -14.03 6.46 13.82
CA SER A 33 -14.40 5.53 12.76
C SER A 33 -15.76 4.92 13.09
N ASP A 34 -16.65 4.87 12.11
CA ASP A 34 -17.97 4.20 12.22
C ASP A 34 -17.84 2.67 12.30
N CYS A 35 -16.61 2.14 12.33
CA CYS A 35 -16.28 0.71 12.38
C CYS A 35 -16.95 -0.13 11.27
N SER A 36 -17.35 0.51 10.17
CA SER A 36 -17.81 -0.17 8.97
C SER A 36 -16.69 -1.01 8.37
N PHE A 37 -16.89 -2.32 8.27
CA PHE A 37 -15.92 -3.27 7.72
C PHE A 37 -16.01 -3.34 6.20
N THR A 38 -15.59 -2.27 5.54
CA THR A 38 -15.27 -2.28 4.10
C THR A 38 -13.80 -2.56 3.86
N THR A 39 -13.49 -3.13 2.69
CA THR A 39 -12.13 -3.47 2.25
C THR A 39 -11.91 -2.85 0.88
N CYS A 40 -10.78 -2.18 0.68
CA CYS A 40 -10.29 -1.75 -0.63
C CYS A 40 -9.14 -2.63 -1.10
N SER A 41 -8.90 -2.62 -2.41
CA SER A 41 -7.66 -3.13 -3.02
C SER A 41 -6.74 -1.96 -3.40
N ALA A 42 -5.42 -2.20 -3.41
CA ALA A 42 -4.45 -1.18 -3.81
C ALA A 42 -4.70 -0.66 -5.23
N GLU A 43 -5.04 -1.55 -6.17
CA GLU A 43 -5.35 -1.20 -7.56
C GLU A 43 -6.59 -0.30 -7.69
N GLU A 44 -7.65 -0.59 -6.92
CA GLU A 44 -8.88 0.21 -6.91
C GLU A 44 -8.63 1.64 -6.45
N CYS A 45 -7.80 1.81 -5.40
CA CYS A 45 -7.45 3.13 -4.91
C CYS A 45 -6.46 3.84 -5.84
N ALA A 46 -5.49 3.11 -6.41
CA ALA A 46 -4.51 3.67 -7.34
C ALA A 46 -5.17 4.21 -8.61
N ALA A 47 -6.20 3.54 -9.14
CA ALA A 47 -7.01 4.04 -10.25
C ALA A 47 -7.70 5.39 -9.95
N LYS A 48 -7.88 5.72 -8.66
CA LYS A 48 -8.43 6.99 -8.16
C LYS A 48 -7.35 7.97 -7.69
N GLY A 49 -6.06 7.61 -7.82
CA GLY A 49 -4.94 8.40 -7.27
C GLY A 49 -4.90 8.42 -5.74
N LEU A 50 -5.45 7.40 -5.08
CA LEU A 50 -5.53 7.23 -3.63
C LEU A 50 -4.74 5.98 -3.20
N GLU A 51 -4.51 5.85 -1.89
CA GLU A 51 -3.86 4.68 -1.29
C GLU A 51 -4.86 3.90 -0.43
N CYS A 52 -4.79 2.57 -0.51
CA CYS A 52 -5.62 1.70 0.32
C CYS A 52 -4.99 1.57 1.71
N CYS A 53 -5.65 2.09 2.73
CA CYS A 53 -5.12 2.18 4.09
C CYS A 53 -6.00 1.46 5.11
N PRO A 54 -5.41 0.85 6.16
CA PRO A 54 -6.16 0.24 7.23
C PRO A 54 -6.90 1.29 8.07
N LYS A 55 -8.15 0.99 8.43
CA LYS A 55 -8.96 1.83 9.32
C LYS A 55 -8.70 1.50 10.80
N PRO A 56 -8.98 2.42 11.74
CA PRO A 56 -8.75 2.21 13.18
C PRO A 56 -9.50 0.99 13.76
N CYS A 57 -10.69 0.72 13.23
CA CYS A 57 -11.60 -0.33 13.71
C CYS A 57 -11.56 -1.61 12.85
N GLY A 58 -10.61 -1.72 11.91
CA GLY A 58 -10.52 -2.82 10.96
C GLY A 58 -11.12 -2.51 9.58
N GLY A 59 -10.78 -3.37 8.61
CA GLY A 59 -11.01 -3.10 7.18
C GLY A 59 -10.05 -2.05 6.62
N SER A 60 -10.30 -1.61 5.39
CA SER A 60 -9.49 -0.62 4.70
C SER A 60 -10.33 0.41 3.93
N SER A 61 -9.73 1.55 3.60
CA SER A 61 -10.37 2.62 2.82
C SER A 61 -9.36 3.33 1.93
N CYS A 62 -9.81 3.83 0.79
CA CYS A 62 -8.99 4.65 -0.10
C CYS A 62 -8.88 6.06 0.48
N VAL A 63 -7.68 6.45 0.90
CA VAL A 63 -7.40 7.78 1.44
C VAL A 63 -6.31 8.47 0.64
N LYS A 64 -6.28 9.80 0.72
CA LYS A 64 -5.19 10.57 0.11
C LYS A 64 -3.93 10.35 0.96
N GLY A 65 -2.89 9.77 0.36
CA GLY A 65 -1.59 9.64 1.01
C GLY A 65 -1.06 10.98 1.48
N LYS A 66 -0.47 11.05 2.67
CA LYS A 66 0.24 12.27 3.10
C LYS A 66 1.56 12.37 2.33
N THR A 67 1.69 13.43 1.54
CA THR A 67 2.90 13.70 0.74
C THR A 67 4.04 14.18 1.61
#